data_AF-A0A2E0FFR4-F1
#
_entry.id   AF-A0A2E0FFR4-F1
#
_cell.length_a   1.000
_cell.length_b   1.000
_cell.length_c   1.000
_cell.angle_alpha   90.00
_cell.angle_beta   90.00
_cell.angle_gamma   90.00
#
_symmetry.space_group_name_H-M   'P 1'
#
loop_
_entity.id
_entity.type
_entity.pdbx_description
1 polymer ?
#
loop_
_entity_poly.entity_id
_entity_poly.type
_entity_poly.pdbx_seq_one_letter_code
_entity_poly.pdbx_strand_id
1 'polypeptide(L)' 'MMKEREEIHEMLLEAIEKKKQWFDLWNSRVMNTQQNAECLRNYTALRGVVKTLRWVLDEVENPLE' A
#
# COMPACT_ATOMS: atom_id res chain seq x y z
N MET A 1 -9.78 0.10 22.32
CA MET A 1 -9.12 1.38 22.00
C MET A 1 -7.60 1.30 21.82
N MET A 2 -6.77 0.77 22.73
CA MET A 2 -5.32 0.61 22.41
C MET A 2 -5.04 -0.47 21.33
N LYS A 3 -5.70 -1.62 21.44
CA LYS A 3 -5.51 -2.76 20.52
C LYS A 3 -5.86 -2.44 19.06
N GLU A 4 -6.94 -1.67 18.83
CA GLU A 4 -7.38 -1.32 17.47
C GLU A 4 -6.35 -0.42 16.75
N ARG A 5 -5.73 0.52 17.46
CA ARG A 5 -4.70 1.39 16.87
C ARG A 5 -3.42 0.62 16.52
N GLU A 6 -3.02 -0.33 17.37
CA GLU A 6 -1.89 -1.22 17.10
C GLU A 6 -2.15 -2.11 15.88
N GLU A 7 -3.34 -2.71 15.78
CA GLU A 7 -3.76 -3.51 14.62
C GLU A 7 -3.73 -2.67 13.32
N ILE A 8 -4.24 -1.44 13.34
CA ILE A 8 -4.20 -0.54 12.18
C ILE A 8 -2.76 -0.17 11.81
N HIS A 9 -1.87 -0.02 12.80
CA HIS A 9 -0.46 0.22 12.56
C HIS A 9 0.24 -0.99 11.90
N GLU A 10 -0.06 -2.21 12.35
CA GLU A 10 0.44 -3.45 11.73
C GLU A 10 -0.04 -3.57 10.28
N MET A 11 -1.32 -3.28 10.03
CA MET A 11 -1.88 -3.24 8.67
C MET A 11 -1.17 -2.21 7.79
N LEU A 12 -0.82 -1.04 8.35
CA LEU A 12 -0.08 0.00 7.62
C LEU A 12 1.32 -0.49 7.23
N LEU A 13 2.04 -1.12 8.15
CA LEU A 13 3.37 -1.66 7.89
C LEU A 13 3.33 -2.75 6.81
N GLU A 14 2.37 -3.67 6.89
CA GLU A 14 2.18 -4.71 5.88
C GLU A 14 1.85 -4.11 4.50
N ALA A 15 0.94 -3.12 4.46
CA ALA A 15 0.56 -2.45 3.21
C ALA A 15 1.73 -1.69 2.58
N ILE A 16 2.59 -1.05 3.38
CA ILE A 16 3.81 -0.38 2.91
C ILE A 16 4.78 -1.39 2.30
N GLU A 17 5.03 -2.51 2.98
CA GLU A 17 5.96 -3.54 2.53
C GLU A 17 5.48 -4.19 1.23
N LYS A 18 4.21 -4.62 1.18
CA LYS A 18 3.62 -5.19 -0.04
C LYS A 18 3.62 -4.20 -1.19
N LYS A 19 3.35 -2.91 -0.94
CA LYS A 19 3.40 -1.88 -1.97
C LYS A 19 4.81 -1.78 -2.56
N LYS A 20 5.84 -1.81 -1.71
CA LYS A 20 7.24 -1.80 -2.15
C LYS A 20 7.56 -3.04 -2.99
N GLN A 21 7.13 -4.22 -2.56
CA GLN A 21 7.32 -5.46 -3.33
C GLN A 21 6.71 -5.37 -4.73
N TRP A 22 5.46 -4.91 -4.85
CA TRP A 22 4.81 -4.74 -6.15
C TRP A 22 5.48 -3.69 -7.03
N PHE A 23 6.00 -2.61 -6.43
CA PHE A 23 6.76 -1.59 -7.14
C PHE A 23 8.10 -2.15 -7.65
N ASP A 24 8.84 -2.87 -6.81
CA ASP A 24 10.12 -3.48 -7.16
C ASP A 24 9.92 -4.53 -8.27
N LEU A 25 8.87 -5.34 -8.15
CA LEU A 25 8.44 -6.31 -9.16
C LEU A 25 8.07 -5.65 -10.49
N TRP A 26 7.28 -4.58 -10.47
CA TRP A 26 6.93 -3.80 -11.67
C TRP A 26 8.18 -3.21 -12.36
N ASN A 27 9.17 -2.77 -11.57
CA ASN A 27 10.42 -2.20 -12.09
C ASN A 27 11.47 -3.23 -12.51
N SER A 28 11.30 -4.50 -12.14
CA SER A 28 12.30 -5.57 -12.37
C SER A 28 12.54 -5.92 -13.83
N ARG A 29 11.66 -5.51 -14.76
CA ARG A 29 11.70 -5.80 -16.20
C ARG A 29 11.71 -7.29 -16.58
N VAL A 30 11.48 -8.21 -15.64
CA VAL A 30 11.45 -9.66 -15.91
C VAL A 30 10.06 -10.19 -16.32
N MET A 31 9.03 -9.33 -16.26
CA MET A 31 7.64 -9.74 -16.45
C MET A 31 7.10 -9.43 -17.84
N ASN A 32 6.14 -10.24 -18.29
CA ASN A 32 5.39 -9.96 -19.51
C ASN A 32 4.37 -8.81 -19.29
N THR A 33 3.80 -8.28 -20.38
CA THR A 33 2.87 -7.13 -20.32
C THR A 33 1.70 -7.35 -19.36
N GLN A 34 1.13 -8.55 -19.31
CA GLN A 34 -0.02 -8.86 -18.46
C GLN A 34 0.34 -8.87 -16.98
N GLN A 35 1.44 -9.53 -16.65
CA GLN A 35 2.00 -9.57 -15.30
C GLN A 35 2.43 -8.17 -14.84
N ASN A 36 3.03 -7.38 -15.73
CA ASN A 36 3.46 -6.03 -15.41
C ASN A 36 2.27 -5.10 -15.12
N ALA A 37 1.17 -5.25 -15.87
CA ALA A 37 -0.08 -4.56 -15.62
C ALA A 37 -0.72 -4.97 -14.28
N GLU A 38 -0.61 -6.25 -13.90
CA GLU A 38 -1.05 -6.73 -12.58
C GLU A 38 -0.25 -6.10 -11.44
N CYS A 39 1.07 -6.05 -11.56
CA CYS A 39 1.92 -5.41 -10.56
C CYS A 39 1.58 -3.94 -10.38
N LEU A 40 1.38 -3.20 -11.48
CA LEU A 40 1.00 -1.79 -11.42
C LEU A 40 -0.37 -1.59 -10.77
N ARG A 41 -1.35 -2.47 -11.05
CA ARG A 41 -2.67 -2.43 -10.40
C ARG A 41 -2.55 -2.65 -8.89
N ASN A 42 -1.82 -3.69 -8.48
CA ASN A 42 -1.65 -4.02 -7.06
C ASN A 42 -0.90 -2.92 -6.30
N TYR A 43 0.17 -2.37 -6.89
CA TYR A 43 0.87 -1.20 -6.37
C TYR A 43 -0.07 0.00 -6.18
N THR A 44 -0.90 0.30 -7.19
CA THR A 44 -1.83 1.44 -7.15
C THR A 44 -2.92 1.25 -6.09
N ALA A 45 -3.49 0.05 -5.98
CA ALA A 45 -4.46 -0.26 -4.94
C ALA A 45 -3.86 -0.06 -3.53
N LEU A 46 -2.65 -0.55 -3.30
CA LEU A 46 -1.96 -0.40 -2.01
C LEU A 46 -1.58 1.04 -1.69
N ARG A 47 -1.37 1.92 -2.69
CA ARG A 47 -1.24 3.37 -2.44
C ARG A 47 -2.49 3.93 -1.78
N GLY A 48 -3.67 3.54 -2.25
CA GLY A 48 -4.95 3.96 -1.65
C GLY A 48 -5.09 3.44 -0.22
N VAL A 49 -4.82 2.14 -0.02
CA VAL A 49 -4.87 1.51 1.32
C VAL A 49 -3.94 2.20 2.32
N VAL A 50 -2.68 2.43 1.94
CA VAL A 50 -1.71 3.13 2.80
C VAL A 50 -2.20 4.54 3.16
N LYS A 51 -2.79 5.26 2.20
CA LYS A 51 -3.29 6.62 2.43
C LYS A 51 -4.48 6.61 3.40
N THR A 52 -5.40 5.68 3.27
CA THR A 52 -6.53 5.52 4.19
C THR A 52 -6.06 5.13 5.59
N LEU A 53 -5.13 4.18 5.73
CA LEU A 53 -4.62 3.75 7.03
C LEU A 53 -3.89 4.88 7.76
N ARG A 54 -3.09 5.68 7.04
CA ARG A 54 -2.46 6.89 7.59
C ARG A 54 -3.48 7.90 8.08
N TRP A 55 -4.56 8.09 7.33
CA TRP A 55 -5.65 8.98 7.73
C TRP A 55 -6.34 8.49 9.01
N VAL A 56 -6.65 7.20 9.09
CA VAL A 56 -7.24 6.59 10.30
C VAL A 56 -6.32 6.74 11.52
N LEU A 57 -5.00 6.77 11.32
CA LEU A 57 -4.02 6.99 12.39
C LEU A 57 -3.76 8.46 12.72
N ASP A 58 -4.46 9.40 12.07
CA ASP A 58 -4.26 10.85 12.17
C ASP A 58 -2.87 11.32 11.67
N GLU A 59 -2.21 10.55 10.80
CA GLU A 59 -0.90 10.91 10.21
C GLU A 59 -1.03 11.81 8.97
N VAL A 60 -2.23 11.94 8.40
CA VAL A 60 -2.54 12.83 7.27
C VAL A 60 -3.93 13.44 7.44
N GLU A 61 -4.12 14.67 6.96
CA GLU A 61 -5.36 15.45 7.16
C GLU A 61 -6.53 14.97 6.29
N ASN A 62 -6.28 14.59 5.03
CA ASN A 62 -7.31 14.11 4.10
C ASN A 62 -6.77 12.95 3.21
N PRO A 63 -7.44 11.77 3.18
CA PRO A 63 -7.00 10.63 2.38
C PRO A 63 -7.30 10.80 0.88
N LEU A 64 -7.95 11.87 0.45
CA LEU A 64 -8.29 12.15 -0.94
C LEU A 64 -7.44 13.24 -1.60
N GLU A 65 -6.70 14.03 -0.81
CA GLU A 65 -5.74 15.05 -1.28
C GLU A 65 -4.35 14.48 -1.55
#